data_AF-A0A7V2HHX4-F1
#
_entry.id   AF-A0A7V2HHX4-F1
#
_cell.length_a   1.000
_cell.length_b   1.000
_cell.length_c   1.000
_cell.angle_alpha   90.00
_cell.angle_beta   90.00
_cell.angle_gamma   90.00
#
_symmetry.space_group_name_H-M   'P 1'
#
loop_
_entity.id
_entity.type
_entity.pdbx_description
1 polymer ?
#
loop_
_entity_poly.entity_id
_entity_poly.type
_entity_poly.pdbx_seq_one_letter_code
_entity_poly.pdbx_strand_id
1 'polypeptide(L)' 'MNKAPGAMAVIGLFVVSALPGQAPKDARGSSDHPLFPTRMPGYQISSHQQQGFASYTFRM' A
#
# COMPACT_ATOMS: atom_id res chain seq x y z
N MET A 1 5.49 -6.46 -51.22
CA MET A 1 4.92 -7.31 -50.15
C MET A 1 5.29 -6.68 -48.82
N ASN A 2 4.41 -5.84 -48.25
CA ASN A 2 4.75 -5.04 -47.07
C ASN A 2 4.25 -5.77 -45.81
N LYS A 3 5.16 -6.40 -45.06
CA LYS A 3 4.85 -6.96 -43.73
C LYS A 3 4.88 -5.81 -42.73
N ALA A 4 3.72 -5.40 -42.23
CA ALA A 4 3.60 -4.38 -41.19
C ALA A 4 4.11 -4.94 -39.83
N PRO A 5 5.16 -4.36 -39.22
CA PRO A 5 5.66 -4.80 -37.91
C PRO A 5 4.86 -4.19 -36.73
N GLY A 6 3.68 -3.61 -36.97
CA GLY A 6 2.97 -2.78 -36.00
C GLY A 6 2.20 -3.54 -34.90
N ALA A 7 1.94 -4.84 -35.07
CA ALA A 7 1.07 -5.59 -34.16
C ALA A 7 1.75 -5.99 -32.84
N MET A 8 3.08 -6.08 -32.80
CA MET A 8 3.81 -6.54 -31.60
C MET A 8 4.02 -5.44 -30.56
N ALA A 9 3.99 -4.17 -30.96
CA ALA A 9 4.20 -3.04 -30.05
C ALA A 9 3.02 -2.82 -29.10
N VAL A 10 1.80 -3.15 -29.53
CA VAL A 10 0.58 -2.92 -28.73
C VAL A 10 0.45 -3.94 -27.60
N ILE A 11 0.91 -5.18 -27.80
CA ILE A 11 0.84 -6.25 -26.80
C ILE A 11 1.83 -6.02 -25.65
N GLY A 12 3.01 -5.44 -25.94
CA GLY A 12 4.02 -5.13 -24.91
C GLY A 12 3.62 -4.02 -23.93
N LEU A 13 2.77 -3.08 -24.35
CA LEU A 13 2.40 -1.92 -23.53
C LEU A 13 1.39 -2.25 -22.41
N PHE A 14 0.56 -3.28 -22.57
CA PHE A 14 -0.45 -3.67 -21.58
C PHE A 14 0.09 -4.51 -20.41
N VAL A 15 1.33 -5.01 -20.48
CA VAL A 15 1.89 -5.88 -19.43
C VAL A 15 2.39 -5.09 -18.21
N VAL A 16 2.53 -3.77 -18.30
CA VAL A 16 3.16 -2.94 -17.26
C VAL A 16 2.24 -2.63 -16.06
N SER A 17 0.93 -2.87 -16.13
CA SER A 17 0.00 -2.51 -15.04
C SER A 17 -0.15 -3.56 -13.92
N ALA A 18 0.52 -4.72 -14.04
CA ALA A 18 0.32 -5.84 -13.11
C ALA A 18 1.46 -6.04 -12.08
N LEU A 19 2.46 -5.16 -12.05
CA LEU A 19 3.47 -5.23 -11.00
C LEU A 19 2.81 -4.84 -9.66
N PRO A 20 2.73 -5.73 -8.66
CA PRO A 20 2.27 -5.34 -7.34
C PRO A 20 3.22 -4.24 -6.86
N GLY A 21 2.70 -3.01 -6.76
CA GLY A 21 3.45 -1.90 -6.22
C GLY A 21 3.99 -2.32 -4.85
N GLN A 22 5.31 -2.35 -4.70
CA GLN A 22 5.93 -2.69 -3.43
C GLN A 22 5.39 -1.71 -2.39
N ALA A 23 4.58 -2.22 -1.46
CA ALA A 23 4.04 -1.40 -0.40
C ALA A 23 5.24 -0.75 0.32
N PRO A 24 5.26 0.58 0.42
CA PRO A 24 6.41 1.25 0.99
C PRO A 24 6.51 0.86 2.48
N LYS A 25 7.76 0.71 2.96
CA LYS A 25 8.05 0.02 4.23
C LYS A 25 7.64 0.88 5.42
N ASP A 26 6.97 0.25 6.38
CA ASP A 26 6.58 0.91 7.63
C ASP A 26 7.76 1.48 8.41
N ALA A 27 7.48 2.55 9.16
CA ALA A 27 8.41 3.15 10.09
C ALA A 27 8.91 2.09 11.11
N ARG A 28 10.21 2.10 11.39
CA ARG A 28 10.82 1.13 12.30
C ARG A 28 10.14 1.16 13.67
N GLY A 29 9.76 -0.01 14.18
CA GLY A 29 9.11 -0.15 15.49
C GLY A 29 7.60 0.10 15.47
N SER A 30 7.04 0.49 14.32
CA SER A 30 5.59 0.53 14.14
C SER A 30 5.04 -0.84 13.73
N SER A 31 3.80 -1.10 14.13
CA SER A 31 3.02 -2.28 13.78
C SER A 31 1.55 -1.89 13.79
N ASP A 32 0.73 -2.60 13.01
CA ASP A 32 -0.72 -2.48 13.10
C ASP A 32 -1.23 -2.85 14.50
N HIS A 33 -2.39 -2.30 14.83
CA HIS A 33 -3.04 -2.58 16.10
C HIS A 33 -3.47 -4.06 16.14
N PRO A 34 -3.30 -4.78 17.28
CA PRO A 34 -3.63 -6.21 17.37
C PRO A 34 -5.08 -6.57 16.99
N LEU A 35 -6.03 -5.65 17.22
CA LEU A 35 -7.44 -5.81 16.83
C LEU A 35 -7.72 -5.54 15.35
N PHE A 36 -6.78 -4.91 14.64
CA PHE A 36 -6.91 -4.55 13.22
C PHE A 36 -5.67 -5.04 12.46
N PRO A 37 -5.48 -6.37 12.35
CA PRO A 37 -4.27 -6.96 11.75
C PRO A 37 -4.18 -6.75 10.24
N THR A 38 -5.27 -6.35 9.59
CA THR A 38 -5.32 -6.13 8.14
C THR A 38 -5.47 -4.65 7.86
N ARG A 39 -4.39 -4.04 7.38
CA ARG A 39 -4.42 -2.68 6.86
C ARG A 39 -4.99 -2.65 5.44
N MET A 40 -5.53 -1.50 5.05
CA MET A 40 -5.88 -1.22 3.67
C MET A 40 -4.64 -1.32 2.75
N PRO A 41 -4.73 -2.00 1.59
CA PRO A 41 -3.63 -2.11 0.64
C PRO A 41 -3.10 -0.75 0.18
N GLY A 42 -1.78 -0.63 0.01
CA GLY A 42 -1.13 0.60 -0.46
C GLY A 42 -0.87 1.65 0.62
N TYR A 43 -1.28 1.41 1.87
CA TYR A 43 -1.01 2.30 3.01
C TYR A 43 0.19 1.83 3.83
N GLN A 44 0.95 2.79 4.35
CA GLN A 44 2.10 2.57 5.23
C GLN A 44 2.00 3.40 6.51
N ILE A 45 2.66 2.96 7.56
CA ILE A 45 2.85 3.76 8.78
C ILE A 45 4.09 4.64 8.59
N SER A 46 3.91 5.92 8.29
CA SER A 46 5.01 6.88 8.16
C SER A 46 5.54 7.39 9.51
N SER A 47 4.68 7.45 10.52
CA SER A 47 5.01 7.85 11.89
C SER A 47 4.07 7.16 12.87
N HIS A 48 4.50 7.03 14.12
CA HIS A 48 3.69 6.50 15.21
C HIS A 48 3.91 7.31 16.48
N GLN A 49 2.87 7.45 17.29
CA GLN A 49 2.94 8.08 18.60
C GLN A 49 2.34 7.12 19.62
N GLN A 50 3.17 6.63 20.53
CA GLN A 50 2.70 5.88 21.68
C GLN A 50 2.30 6.87 22.77
N GLN A 51 1.01 6.89 23.12
CA GLN A 51 0.50 7.68 24.23
C GLN A 51 0.14 6.74 25.39
N GLY A 52 0.45 7.14 26.62
CA GLY A 52 -0.02 6.42 27.80
C GLY A 52 -1.55 6.44 27.88
N PHE A 53 -2.14 5.40 28.44
CA PHE A 53 -3.57 5.39 28.73
C PHE A 53 -3.88 6.49 29.75
N ALA A 54 -4.51 7.57 29.29
CA ALA A 54 -5.18 8.53 30.15
C ALA A 54 -6.63 8.07 30.36
N SER A 55 -7.15 8.22 31.57
CA SER A 55 -8.57 7.96 31.82
C SER A 55 -9.42 8.87 30.93
N TYR A 56 -10.35 8.26 30.18
CA TYR A 56 -11.34 8.99 29.38
C TYR A 56 -12.66 9.00 30.15
N THR A 57 -13.10 10.17 30.61
CA THR A 57 -14.40 10.34 31.24
C THR A 57 -15.41 10.74 30.17
N PHE A 58 -16.40 9.87 29.94
CA PHE A 58 -17.57 10.25 29.15
C PHE A 58 -18.35 11.32 29.90
N ARG A 59 -18.46 12.52 29.31
CA ARG A 59 -19.39 13.54 29.79
C ARG A 59 -20.77 13.18 29.26
N MET A 60 -21.67 12.79 30.15
CA MET A 60 -23.11 12.73 29.90
C MET A 60 -23.71 14.11 30.16
#